data_AF-A0A921NN22-F1
#
_entry.id   AF-A0A921NN22-F1
#
_cell.length_a   1.000
_cell.length_b   1.000
_cell.length_c   1.000
_cell.angle_alpha   90.00
_cell.angle_beta   90.00
_cell.angle_gamma   90.00
#
_symmetry.space_group_name_H-M   'P 1'
#
loop_
_entity.id
_entity.type
_entity.pdbx_description
1 polymer ?
#
loop_
_entity_poly.entity_id
_entity_poly.type
_entity_poly.pdbx_seq_one_letter_code
_entity_poly.pdbx_strand_id
1 'polypeptide(L)'
;MSQNNALYNSVAPLPLRNVAALATLIERARTRAHSLPGMATFYGPSGFGKTTAALFSTNKFRAVTVQVKSTWTAKHLCKSILTE
;
A
#
# COMPACT_ATOMS: atom_id res chain seq x y z
N MET A 1 22.84 -11.09 36.41
CA MET A 1 22.35 -11.83 35.23
C MET A 1 21.05 -11.19 34.76
N SER A 2 21.13 -10.22 33.85
CA SER A 2 19.93 -9.56 33.29
C SER A 2 20.15 -9.41 31.79
N GLN A 3 19.60 -10.34 31.02
CA GLN A 3 19.72 -10.45 29.56
C GLN A 3 18.38 -10.99 29.06
N ASN A 4 17.39 -10.11 28.85
CA ASN A 4 16.13 -10.44 28.15
C ASN A 4 15.35 -9.20 27.69
N ASN A 5 16.03 -8.20 27.12
CA ASN A 5 15.36 -6.98 26.60
C ASN A 5 15.59 -6.72 25.10
N ALA A 6 16.35 -7.57 24.39
CA ALA A 6 16.66 -7.38 22.97
C ALA A 6 15.57 -7.89 22.01
N LEU A 7 14.72 -8.83 22.46
CA LEU A 7 13.65 -9.39 21.61
C LEU A 7 12.44 -8.46 21.48
N TYR A 8 12.16 -7.63 22.48
CA TYR A 8 11.05 -6.66 22.43
C TYR A 8 11.39 -5.39 21.64
N ASN A 9 12.68 -5.04 21.51
CA ASN A 9 13.12 -3.87 20.74
C ASN A 9 13.40 -4.18 19.26
N SER A 10 13.37 -5.47 18.88
CA SER A 10 13.58 -5.91 17.48
C SER A 10 12.28 -6.07 16.70
N VAL A 11 11.11 -5.89 17.36
CA VAL A 11 9.83 -5.71 16.68
C VAL A 11 9.68 -4.24 16.25
N ALA A 12 10.76 -3.65 15.73
CA ALA A 12 10.61 -2.51 14.85
C ALA A 12 9.74 -2.99 13.67
N PRO A 13 8.72 -2.23 13.30
CA PRO A 13 7.50 -2.79 12.78
C PRO A 13 7.70 -3.14 11.30
N LEU A 14 7.98 -4.41 11.03
CA LEU A 14 8.06 -4.95 9.68
C LEU A 14 6.86 -4.55 8.80
N PRO A 15 5.61 -4.47 9.32
CA PRO A 15 4.48 -3.92 8.57
C PRO A 15 4.64 -2.43 8.25
N LEU A 16 5.15 -1.63 9.20
CA LEU A 16 5.25 -0.17 9.03
C LEU A 16 6.34 0.25 8.05
N ARG A 17 7.43 -0.51 7.90
CA ARG A 17 8.46 -0.21 6.89
C ARG A 17 7.90 -0.34 5.47
N ASN A 18 7.09 -1.37 5.22
CA ASN A 18 6.43 -1.56 3.92
C ASN A 18 5.32 -0.53 3.68
N VAL A 19 4.57 -0.16 4.73
CA VAL A 19 3.58 0.92 4.67
C VAL A 19 4.24 2.26 4.33
N ALA A 20 5.37 2.59 4.96
CA ALA A 20 6.13 3.80 4.68
C ALA A 20 6.71 3.82 3.26
N ALA A 21 7.17 2.66 2.76
CA ALA A 21 7.66 2.52 1.40
C ALA A 21 6.55 2.79 0.36
N LEU A 22 5.36 2.21 0.57
CA LEU A 22 4.21 2.46 -0.31
C LEU A 22 3.75 3.92 -0.25
N ALA A 23 3.67 4.52 0.95
CA ALA A 23 3.29 5.91 1.10
C ALA A 23 4.26 6.86 0.38
N THR A 24 5.57 6.59 0.47
CA THR A 24 6.61 7.36 -0.24
C THR A 24 6.50 7.20 -1.75
N LEU A 25 6.19 6.00 -2.23
CA LEU A 25 5.96 5.71 -3.66
C LEU A 25 4.74 6.49 -4.18
N ILE A 26 3.66 6.57 -3.41
CA ILE A 26 2.46 7.36 -3.74
C ILE A 26 2.79 8.87 -3.74
N GLU A 27 3.54 9.37 -2.75
CA GLU A 27 3.96 10.77 -2.69
C GLU A 27 4.78 11.17 -3.93
N ARG A 28 5.69 10.31 -4.37
CA ARG A 28 6.47 10.48 -5.60
C ARG A 28 5.59 10.43 -6.84
N ALA A 29 4.63 9.50 -6.87
CA ALA A 29 3.64 9.40 -7.94
C ALA A 29 2.63 10.56 -7.92
N ARG A 30 2.53 11.34 -6.84
CA ARG A 30 1.71 12.56 -6.80
C ARG A 30 2.50 13.80 -7.20
N THR A 31 3.74 13.92 -6.72
CA THR A 31 4.60 15.11 -6.88
C THR A 31 5.37 15.13 -8.22
N ARG A 32 5.20 14.08 -9.04
CA ARG A 32 5.78 13.98 -10.39
C ARG A 32 5.48 15.19 -11.29
N ALA A 33 6.45 15.52 -12.14
CA ALA A 33 6.27 16.48 -13.22
C ALA A 33 5.16 16.01 -14.18
N HIS A 34 4.37 16.96 -14.68
CA HIS A 34 3.18 16.71 -15.51
C HIS A 34 3.43 15.89 -16.78
N SER A 35 4.67 15.77 -17.24
CA SER A 35 5.01 15.12 -18.51
C SER A 35 5.36 13.62 -18.42
N LEU A 36 5.44 13.03 -17.21
CA LEU A 36 5.75 11.59 -17.09
C LEU A 36 4.47 10.73 -17.08
N PRO A 37 4.56 9.38 -17.01
CA PRO A 37 3.46 8.46 -16.68
C PRO A 37 3.29 8.27 -15.16
N GLY A 38 2.06 8.09 -14.69
CA GLY A 38 1.68 8.24 -13.27
C GLY A 38 1.34 6.98 -12.54
N MET A 39 1.71 5.86 -13.14
CA MET A 39 1.44 4.55 -12.60
C MET A 39 2.67 4.10 -11.82
N ALA A 40 2.43 3.62 -10.61
CA ALA A 40 3.44 3.01 -9.78
C ALA A 40 2.95 1.64 -9.34
N THR A 41 3.84 0.64 -9.40
CA THR A 41 3.53 -0.75 -9.05
C THR A 41 4.29 -1.11 -7.79
N PHE A 42 3.57 -1.68 -6.82
CA PHE A 42 4.15 -2.20 -5.58
C PHE A 42 3.94 -3.71 -5.51
N TYR A 43 5.02 -4.48 -5.51
CA TYR A 43 4.99 -5.95 -5.50
C TYR A 43 5.87 -6.50 -4.37
N GLY A 44 5.50 -7.67 -3.85
CA GLY A 44 6.29 -8.40 -2.87
C GLY A 44 5.65 -9.74 -2.48
N PRO A 45 6.34 -10.59 -1.71
CA PRO A 45 5.83 -11.90 -1.28
C PRO A 45 4.56 -11.79 -0.43
N SER A 46 3.73 -12.84 -0.42
CA SER A 46 2.55 -12.88 0.46
C SER A 46 2.94 -12.73 1.93
N GLY A 47 2.11 -12.07 2.74
CA GLY A 47 2.40 -11.83 4.17
C GLY A 47 3.17 -10.53 4.50
N PHE A 48 3.65 -9.78 3.51
CA PHE A 48 4.40 -8.52 3.74
C PHE A 48 3.53 -7.29 4.07
N GLY A 49 2.23 -7.47 4.36
CA GLY A 49 1.36 -6.35 4.75
C GLY A 49 0.98 -5.40 3.61
N LYS A 50 1.02 -5.84 2.34
CA LYS A 50 0.61 -5.04 1.17
C LYS A 50 -0.81 -4.50 1.29
N THR A 51 -1.75 -5.34 1.74
CA THR A 51 -3.14 -4.95 1.96
C THR A 51 -3.27 -3.88 3.06
N THR A 52 -2.53 -4.04 4.16
CA THR A 52 -2.49 -3.07 5.25
C THR A 52 -1.89 -1.74 4.79
N ALA A 53 -0.84 -1.79 3.98
CA ALA A 53 -0.23 -0.60 3.37
C ALA A 53 -1.20 0.13 2.43
N ALA A 54 -1.94 -0.61 1.60
CA ALA A 54 -2.96 -0.05 0.72
C ALA A 54 -4.02 0.69 1.54
N LEU A 55 -4.63 0.03 2.54
CA LEU A 55 -5.68 0.61 3.38
C LEU A 55 -5.21 1.86 4.13
N PHE A 56 -3.99 1.83 4.68
CA PHE A 56 -3.39 3.01 5.32
C PHE A 56 -3.23 4.18 4.33
N SER A 57 -2.78 3.88 3.12
CA SER A 57 -2.57 4.88 2.08
C SER A 57 -3.90 5.46 1.57
N THR A 58 -4.94 4.64 1.43
CA THR A 58 -6.32 5.06 1.14
C THR A 58 -6.77 6.14 2.13
N ASN A 59 -6.64 5.86 3.43
CA ASN A 59 -7.04 6.79 4.48
C ASN A 59 -6.19 8.06 4.49
N LYS A 60 -4.88 7.93 4.30
CA LYS A 60 -3.96 9.08 4.35
C LYS A 60 -4.12 10.01 3.15
N PHE A 61 -4.29 9.46 1.95
CA PHE A 61 -4.33 10.22 0.69
C PHE A 61 -5.74 10.45 0.17
N ARG A 62 -6.78 9.95 0.86
CA ARG A 62 -8.17 9.91 0.39
C ARG A 62 -8.28 9.34 -1.03
N ALA A 63 -7.57 8.24 -1.26
CA ALA A 63 -7.60 7.52 -2.53
C ALA A 63 -8.69 6.43 -2.50
N VAL A 64 -9.07 5.92 -3.66
CA VAL A 64 -9.98 4.77 -3.80
C VAL A 64 -9.15 3.49 -3.95
N THR A 65 -9.49 2.42 -3.21
CA THR A 65 -8.78 1.13 -3.30
C THR A 65 -9.68 -0.01 -3.73
N VAL A 66 -9.50 -0.46 -4.96
CA VAL A 66 -10.29 -1.56 -5.53
C VAL A 66 -9.52 -2.87 -5.49
N GLN A 67 -10.08 -3.89 -4.84
CA GLN A 67 -9.56 -5.25 -4.88
C GLN A 67 -10.15 -6.02 -6.07
N VAL A 68 -9.34 -6.24 -7.10
CA VAL A 68 -9.78 -6.93 -8.32
C VAL A 68 -9.73 -8.45 -8.12
N LYS A 69 -10.78 -9.15 -8.55
CA LYS A 69 -10.84 -10.62 -8.62
C LYS A 69 -10.86 -11.08 -10.08
N SER A 70 -10.40 -12.30 -10.34
CA SER A 70 -10.31 -12.87 -11.71
C SER A 70 -11.66 -13.02 -12.42
N THR A 71 -12.77 -13.05 -11.67
CA THR A 71 -14.13 -13.17 -12.22
C THR A 71 -14.73 -11.84 -12.68
N TRP A 72 -14.00 -10.73 -12.56
CA TRP A 72 -14.53 -9.41 -12.87
C TRP A 72 -14.46 -9.09 -14.36
N THR A 73 -15.59 -8.63 -14.91
CA THR A 73 -15.65 -8.03 -16.24
C THR A 73 -15.28 -6.55 -16.17
N ALA A 74 -14.88 -5.95 -17.31
CA ALA A 74 -14.53 -4.53 -17.39
C ALA A 74 -15.64 -3.60 -16.84
N LYS A 75 -16.92 -3.97 -17.05
CA LYS A 75 -18.08 -3.24 -16.52
C LYS A 75 -18.12 -3.26 -14.98
N HIS A 76 -17.77 -4.39 -14.37
CA HIS A 76 -17.77 -4.53 -12.91
C HIS A 76 -16.64 -3.71 -12.27
N LEU A 77 -15.47 -3.64 -12.93
CA LEU A 77 -14.36 -2.78 -12.49
C LEU A 77 -14.72 -1.29 -12.52
N CYS A 78 -15.31 -0.79 -13.61
CA CYS A 78 -15.72 0.61 -13.66
C CYS A 78 -16.79 0.94 -12.61
N LYS A 79 -17.72 0.01 -12.37
CA LYS A 79 -18.76 0.19 -11.36
C LYS A 79 -18.18 0.23 -9.95
N SER A 80 -17.21 -0.61 -9.63
CA SER A 80 -16.57 -0.59 -8.30
C SER A 80 -15.75 0.67 -8.07
N ILE A 81 -15.05 1.18 -9.08
CA ILE A 81 -14.34 2.47 -9.00
C ILE A 81 -15.30 3.64 -8.76
N LEU A 82 -16.50 3.63 -9.34
CA LEU A 82 -17.49 4.69 -9.17
C LEU A 82 -18.24 4.62 -7.82
N THR A 83 -18.35 3.42 -7.24
CA THR A 83 -19.14 3.19 -6.02
C THR A 83 -18.33 3.46 -4.74
N GLU A 84 -17.01 3.24 -4.79
CA GLU A 84 -16.07 3.61 -3.72
C GLU A 84 -15.81 5.11 -3.66
#